data_AF-A0A1H9JKK7-F1
#
_entry.id   AF-A0A1H9JKK7-F1
#
_cell.length_a   1.000
_cell.length_b   1.000
_cell.length_c   1.000
_cell.angle_alpha   90.00
_cell.angle_beta   90.00
_cell.angle_gamma   90.00
#
_symmetry.space_group_name_H-M   'P 1'
#
loop_
_entity.id
_entity.type
_entity.pdbx_description
1 polymer ?
#
loop_
_entity_poly.entity_id
_entity_poly.type
_entity_poly.pdbx_seq_one_letter_code
_entity_poly.pdbx_strand_id
1 'polypeptide(L)'
;MSWTTRRGGLTLPTMNLLLAFALAAGLTTPVHPAPAAPRPENVPAGTTCYEGRDANGAYYAIAVPKKWNKNLDVHAHGGPDLDDPTPERTRDDLNRRAVMVKEGYAWAGSS
;
A
#
# COMPACT_ATOMS: atom_id res chain seq x y z
N MET A 1 44.28 -19.60 46.15
CA MET A 1 43.07 -18.80 45.83
C MET A 1 42.66 -19.12 44.40
N SER A 2 41.70 -20.03 44.21
CA SER A 2 41.22 -20.45 42.90
C SER A 2 39.89 -19.73 42.61
N TRP A 3 39.87 -18.88 41.59
CA TRP A 3 38.66 -18.21 41.12
C TRP A 3 37.98 -19.10 40.07
N THR A 4 36.84 -19.68 40.44
CA THR A 4 36.01 -20.45 39.52
C THR A 4 35.07 -19.49 38.77
N THR A 5 35.43 -19.11 37.55
CA THR A 5 34.54 -18.36 36.64
C THR A 5 33.38 -19.26 36.20
N ARG A 6 32.18 -19.06 36.74
CA ARG A 6 30.94 -19.65 36.19
C ARG A 6 30.61 -18.95 34.87
N ARG A 7 30.85 -19.64 33.74
CA ARG A 7 30.26 -19.27 32.45
C ARG A 7 28.78 -19.64 32.49
N GLY A 8 27.92 -18.65 32.71
CA GLY A 8 26.47 -18.79 32.54
C GLY A 8 26.13 -18.91 31.05
N GLY A 9 26.20 -20.12 30.50
CA GLY A 9 25.75 -20.38 29.14
C GLY A 9 24.23 -20.34 29.09
N LEU A 10 23.67 -19.42 28.30
CA LEU A 10 22.28 -19.51 27.90
C LEU A 10 22.08 -20.83 27.16
N THR A 11 21.18 -21.66 27.68
CA THR A 11 20.80 -22.93 27.06
C THR A 11 20.05 -22.66 25.75
N LEU A 12 20.28 -23.47 24.70
CA LEU A 12 19.63 -23.39 23.39
C LEU A 12 18.10 -23.11 23.36
N PRO A 13 17.23 -23.61 24.29
CA PRO A 13 15.79 -23.34 24.23
C PRO A 13 15.43 -21.85 24.41
N THR A 14 16.21 -21.08 25.16
CA THR A 14 15.95 -19.63 25.37
C THR A 14 16.21 -18.80 24.11
N MET A 15 17.12 -19.25 23.23
CA MET A 15 17.47 -18.53 22.00
C MET A 15 16.39 -18.72 20.92
N ASN A 16 15.76 -19.90 20.85
CA ASN A 16 14.65 -20.17 19.93
C ASN A 16 13.36 -19.44 20.31
N LEU A 17 13.08 -19.27 21.60
CA LEU A 17 11.87 -18.58 22.07
C LEU A 17 11.94 -17.06 21.81
N LEU A 18 13.13 -16.46 21.92
CA LEU A 18 13.35 -15.04 21.59
C LEU A 18 13.22 -14.76 20.09
N LEU A 19 13.67 -15.69 19.24
CA LEU A 19 13.57 -15.55 17.78
C LEU A 19 12.11 -15.64 17.29
N ALA A 20 11.31 -16.52 17.90
CA ALA A 20 9.89 -16.66 17.57
C ALA A 20 9.06 -15.41 17.94
N PHE A 21 9.38 -14.75 19.06
CA PHE A 21 8.72 -13.50 19.47
C PHE A 21 9.07 -12.32 18.56
N ALA A 22 10.32 -12.23 18.09
CA ALA A 22 10.75 -11.17 17.18
C ALA A 22 10.07 -11.26 15.80
N LEU A 23 9.80 -12.46 15.29
CA LEU A 23 9.06 -12.64 14.02
C LEU A 23 7.59 -12.23 14.13
N ALA A 24 6.95 -12.47 15.28
CA ALA A 24 5.53 -12.16 15.47
C ALA A 24 5.25 -10.65 15.61
N ALA A 25 6.17 -9.89 16.22
CA ALA A 25 6.02 -8.45 16.43
C ALA A 25 6.16 -7.60 15.15
N GLY A 26 6.79 -8.12 14.09
CA GLY A 26 6.96 -7.43 12.81
C GLY A 26 5.74 -7.44 11.90
N LEU A 27 4.69 -8.22 12.22
CA LEU A 27 3.55 -8.46 11.33
C LEU A 27 2.34 -7.55 11.58
N THR A 28 2.37 -6.70 12.62
CA THR A 28 1.20 -5.92 13.06
C THR A 28 1.34 -4.43 12.79
N THR A 29 1.82 -4.04 11.61
CA THR A 29 1.74 -2.62 11.21
C THR A 29 0.27 -2.26 10.95
N PRO A 30 -0.29 -1.22 11.61
CA PRO A 30 -1.67 -0.82 11.40
C PRO A 30 -1.87 -0.34 9.96
N VAL A 31 -2.74 -1.03 9.22
CA VAL A 31 -3.19 -0.57 7.89
C VAL A 31 -4.30 0.44 8.11
N HIS A 32 -4.03 1.71 7.83
CA HIS A 32 -5.08 2.72 7.80
C HIS A 32 -5.88 2.56 6.50
N PRO A 33 -7.21 2.41 6.55
CA PRO A 33 -8.01 2.44 5.34
C PRO A 33 -7.85 3.81 4.67
N ALA A 34 -7.60 3.78 3.36
CA ALA A 34 -7.51 4.99 2.55
C ALA A 34 -8.84 5.77 2.63
N PRO A 35 -8.80 7.10 2.85
CA PRO A 35 -9.98 7.94 2.78
C PRO A 35 -10.76 7.78 1.47
N ALA A 36 -12.08 7.98 1.54
CA ALA A 36 -12.92 8.05 0.35
C ALA A 36 -12.51 9.27 -0.50
N ALA A 37 -12.39 9.05 -1.81
CA ALA A 37 -11.96 10.07 -2.75
C ALA A 37 -13.12 10.59 -3.62
N PRO A 38 -13.04 11.84 -4.10
CA PRO A 38 -13.90 12.32 -5.16
C PRO A 38 -13.77 11.45 -6.42
N ARG A 39 -14.90 11.05 -7.01
CA ARG A 39 -14.92 10.32 -8.27
C ARG A 39 -14.65 11.30 -9.44
N PRO A 40 -13.60 11.07 -10.26
CA PRO A 40 -13.39 11.88 -11.46
C PRO A 40 -14.54 11.75 -12.47
N GLU A 41 -14.73 12.77 -13.31
CA GLU A 41 -15.87 12.88 -14.22
C GLU A 41 -16.08 11.65 -15.10
N ASN A 42 -15.02 11.17 -15.76
CA ASN A 42 -15.09 10.08 -16.73
C ASN A 42 -15.20 8.67 -16.10
N VAL A 43 -15.01 8.55 -14.79
CA VAL A 43 -15.09 7.28 -14.07
C VAL A 43 -16.57 6.89 -13.90
N PRO A 44 -17.00 5.63 -14.15
CA PRO A 44 -18.41 5.24 -14.05
C PRO A 44 -19.08 5.59 -12.71
N ALA A 45 -20.34 6.02 -12.76
CA ALA A 45 -21.13 6.26 -11.55
C ALA A 45 -21.23 4.99 -10.67
N GLY A 46 -21.23 5.18 -9.35
CA GLY A 46 -21.22 4.07 -8.39
C GLY A 46 -19.87 3.35 -8.25
N THR A 47 -18.82 3.83 -8.91
CA THR A 47 -17.43 3.44 -8.60
C THR A 47 -17.07 3.95 -7.21
N THR A 48 -16.52 3.07 -6.38
CA THR A 48 -15.95 3.48 -5.08
C THR A 48 -14.51 3.91 -5.31
N CYS A 49 -14.18 5.14 -4.93
CA CYS A 49 -12.83 5.68 -5.08
C CYS A 49 -12.18 5.89 -3.71
N TYR A 50 -10.88 5.64 -3.64
CA TYR A 50 -10.05 5.87 -2.48
C TYR A 50 -8.83 6.69 -2.88
N GLU A 51 -8.32 7.51 -1.97
CA GLU A 51 -7.08 8.27 -2.17
C GLU A 51 -6.29 8.34 -0.86
N GLY A 52 -4.98 8.56 -0.97
CA GLY A 52 -4.13 8.74 0.20
C GLY A 52 -2.71 9.12 -0.18
N ARG A 53 -1.85 9.18 0.84
CA ARG A 53 -0.42 9.44 0.69
C ARG A 53 0.38 8.38 1.45
N ASP A 54 1.39 7.82 0.82
CA ASP A 54 2.25 6.83 1.46
C ASP A 54 3.30 7.48 2.38
N ALA A 55 4.06 6.66 3.10
CA ALA A 55 5.10 7.14 4.01
C ALA A 55 6.31 7.79 3.31
N ASN A 56 6.47 7.55 1.99
CA ASN A 56 7.53 8.14 1.16
C ASN A 56 7.07 9.45 0.50
N GLY A 57 5.80 9.82 0.68
CA GLY A 57 5.22 11.05 0.18
C GLY A 57 4.50 10.93 -1.17
N ALA A 58 4.41 9.74 -1.76
CA ALA A 58 3.68 9.50 -3.00
C ALA A 58 2.17 9.55 -2.76
N TYR A 59 1.44 10.22 -3.65
CA TYR A 59 -0.02 10.20 -3.62
C TYR A 59 -0.53 9.01 -4.42
N TYR A 60 -1.62 8.38 -3.99
CA TYR A 60 -2.25 7.28 -4.71
C TYR A 60 -3.76 7.46 -4.81
N ALA A 61 -4.33 6.86 -5.86
CA ALA A 61 -5.76 6.76 -6.05
C ALA A 61 -6.12 5.33 -6.50
N ILE A 62 -7.27 4.85 -6.03
CA ILE A 62 -7.82 3.53 -6.35
C ILE A 62 -9.27 3.71 -6.75
N ALA A 63 -9.71 3.00 -7.80
CA ALA A 63 -11.09 2.97 -8.26
C ALA A 63 -11.58 1.53 -8.39
N VAL A 64 -12.68 1.21 -7.71
CA VAL A 64 -13.34 -0.11 -7.78
C VAL A 64 -14.74 0.07 -8.38
N PRO A 65 -14.99 -0.36 -9.63
CA PRO A 65 -16.29 -0.18 -10.27
C PRO A 65 -17.35 -1.07 -9.62
N LYS A 66 -18.62 -0.63 -9.64
CA LYS A 66 -19.75 -1.41 -9.10
C LYS A 66 -19.84 -2.82 -9.69
N LYS A 67 -19.54 -2.97 -10.98
CA LYS A 67 -19.50 -4.26 -11.70
C LYS A 67 -18.04 -4.71 -11.94
N TRP A 68 -17.29 -4.88 -10.87
CA TRP A 68 -15.89 -5.29 -10.95
C TRP A 68 -15.73 -6.72 -11.47
N ASN A 69 -14.95 -6.88 -12.54
CA ASN A 69 -14.62 -8.15 -13.19
C ASN A 69 -13.52 -8.96 -12.45
N LYS A 70 -13.10 -8.52 -11.26
CA LYS A 70 -12.05 -9.11 -10.41
C LYS A 70 -10.63 -8.98 -10.93
N ASN A 71 -10.39 -8.20 -11.99
CA ASN A 71 -9.06 -7.85 -12.47
C ASN A 71 -8.66 -6.44 -12.03
N LEU A 72 -7.37 -6.25 -11.79
CA LEU A 72 -6.78 -4.97 -11.38
C LEU A 72 -5.79 -4.50 -12.45
N ASP A 73 -5.98 -3.27 -12.92
CA ASP A 73 -5.01 -2.51 -13.70
C ASP A 73 -4.17 -1.65 -12.75
N VAL A 74 -2.84 -1.85 -12.76
CA VAL A 74 -1.91 -1.03 -11.98
C VAL A 74 -1.19 -0.12 -12.96
N HIS A 75 -1.51 1.17 -12.91
CA HIS A 75 -0.90 2.17 -13.77
C HIS A 75 0.54 2.42 -13.36
N ALA A 76 1.45 2.31 -14.32
CA ALA A 76 2.86 2.64 -14.18
C ALA A 76 3.20 3.89 -14.99
N HIS A 77 4.01 4.77 -14.41
CA HIS A 77 4.54 5.94 -15.10
C HIS A 77 5.77 5.60 -15.93
N GLY A 78 5.99 6.41 -16.97
CA GLY A 78 7.21 6.37 -17.77
C GLY A 78 8.03 7.63 -17.53
N GLY A 79 9.33 7.48 -17.29
CA GLY A 79 10.22 8.60 -16.94
C GLY A 79 9.92 9.20 -15.56
N PRO A 80 10.72 10.18 -15.11
CA PRO A 80 10.44 10.92 -13.89
C PRO A 80 9.33 11.96 -14.13
N ASP A 81 8.45 12.14 -13.14
CA ASP A 81 7.62 13.33 -13.06
C ASP A 81 8.51 14.57 -12.85
N LEU A 82 8.13 15.70 -13.45
CA LEU A 82 8.91 16.95 -13.40
C LEU A 82 8.40 17.93 -12.34
N ASP A 83 7.22 17.65 -11.78
CA ASP A 83 6.56 18.44 -10.74
C ASP A 83 6.43 17.60 -9.46
N ASP A 84 6.19 18.27 -8.32
CA ASP A 84 5.93 17.59 -7.06
C ASP A 84 4.64 16.73 -7.15
N PRO A 85 4.59 15.57 -6.47
CA PRO A 85 3.41 14.72 -6.47
C PRO A 85 2.24 15.41 -5.77
N THR A 86 1.06 15.32 -6.36
CA THR A 86 -0.20 15.91 -5.84
C THR A 86 -1.35 14.92 -5.98
N PRO A 87 -2.37 14.96 -5.10
CA PRO A 87 -3.54 14.10 -5.23
C PRO A 87 -4.34 14.40 -6.51
N GLU A 88 -4.33 15.64 -6.99
CA GLU A 88 -4.91 16.05 -8.27
C GLU A 88 -4.26 15.30 -9.44
N ARG A 89 -2.92 15.19 -9.45
CA ARG A 89 -2.18 14.51 -10.51
C ARG A 89 -2.62 13.06 -10.67
N THR A 90 -2.75 12.33 -9.55
CA THR A 90 -3.20 10.93 -9.58
C THR A 90 -4.67 10.79 -9.99
N ARG A 91 -5.54 11.73 -9.58
CA ARG A 91 -6.95 11.75 -10.01
C ARG A 91 -7.09 12.02 -11.51
N ASP A 92 -6.24 12.88 -12.07
CA ASP A 92 -6.20 13.15 -13.51
C ASP A 92 -5.75 11.93 -14.31
N ASP A 93 -4.79 11.14 -13.81
CA ASP A 93 -4.42 9.86 -14.43
C ASP A 93 -5.59 8.88 -14.43
N LEU A 94 -6.26 8.71 -13.28
CA LEU A 94 -7.46 7.89 -13.19
C LEU A 94 -8.55 8.37 -14.18
N ASN A 95 -8.74 9.69 -14.31
CA ASN A 95 -9.71 10.25 -15.24
C ASN A 95 -9.36 9.94 -16.72
N ARG A 96 -8.08 10.04 -17.09
CA ARG A 96 -7.58 9.71 -18.45
C ARG A 96 -7.63 8.22 -18.75
N ARG A 97 -7.46 7.37 -17.73
CA ARG A 97 -7.46 5.90 -17.83
C ARG A 97 -8.83 5.26 -17.52
N ALA A 98 -9.88 6.08 -17.39
CA ALA A 98 -11.22 5.61 -17.00
C ALA A 98 -11.83 4.53 -17.90
N VAL A 99 -11.31 4.34 -19.13
CA VAL A 99 -11.70 3.22 -20.01
C VAL A 99 -11.54 1.86 -19.33
N MET A 100 -10.46 1.64 -18.56
CA MET A 100 -10.25 0.37 -17.86
C MET A 100 -11.33 0.13 -16.80
N VAL A 101 -11.72 1.20 -16.08
CA VAL A 101 -12.79 1.14 -15.09
C VAL A 101 -14.16 0.91 -15.74
N LYS A 102 -14.39 1.48 -16.93
CA LYS A 102 -15.61 1.24 -17.75
C LYS A 102 -15.71 -0.22 -18.20
N GLU A 103 -14.58 -0.84 -18.58
CA GLU A 103 -14.50 -2.27 -18.92
C GLU A 103 -14.53 -3.20 -17.69
N GLY A 104 -14.75 -2.64 -16.50
CA GLY A 104 -14.99 -3.38 -15.27
C GLY A 104 -13.72 -3.75 -14.51
N TYR A 105 -12.54 -3.25 -14.88
CA TYR A 105 -11.32 -3.43 -14.10
C TYR A 105 -11.32 -2.50 -12.89
N ALA A 106 -10.79 -2.96 -11.76
CA ALA A 106 -10.32 -2.05 -10.74
C ALA A 106 -9.05 -1.36 -11.25
N TRP A 107 -8.79 -0.14 -10.80
CA TRP A 107 -7.61 0.63 -11.19
C TRP A 107 -6.88 1.14 -9.95
N ALA A 108 -5.55 1.11 -9.97
CA ALA A 108 -4.71 1.75 -8.97
C ALA A 108 -3.53 2.46 -9.63
N GLY A 109 -3.16 3.62 -9.11
CA GLY A 109 -1.99 4.37 -9.56
C GLY A 109 -1.50 5.32 -8.47
N SER A 110 -0.25 5.75 -8.62
CA SER A 110 0.41 6.71 -7.73
C SER A 110 1.12 7.79 -8.51
N SER A 111 1.55 8.87 -7.87
CA SER A 111 2.52 9.87 -8.37
C SER A 111 3.61 10.08 -7.32
#